data_AF-A0A520K493-F1
#
_entry.id   AF-A0A520K493-F1
#
_cell.length_a   1.000
_cell.length_b   1.000
_cell.length_c   1.000
_cell.angle_alpha   90.00
_cell.angle_beta   90.00
_cell.angle_gamma   90.00
#
_symmetry.space_group_name_H-M   'P 1'
#
loop_
_entity.id
_entity.type
_entity.pdbx_description
1 polymer ?
#
loop_
_entity_poly.entity_id
_entity_poly.type
_entity_poly.pdbx_seq_one_letter_code
_entity_poly.pdbx_strand_id
1 'polypeptide(L)'
;MDLIRAHYEGWLKSITGADTPDTAYQKAEEGARLMDYTTQDLSLFSKSLKAFEAAEFFSYTGLYLSALSNNVREDEITLQVPDIGRRLNSVGYRNRKALVIEGDIGNLGGYEMVGGRMLVTGNVASSAGKHMRGGELMIRGNAGYWIGEGMTGGTITIAGNTGDLLGLEMVNGEIIVHGNAGNYVGRSMKGGTITIGGNVEHWLGQSMRGGEIVVKGNAKNAVGNLMEGGRIILLGDAGELFGWEMQAGEIWIKGSIRRV
;
A
#
# COMPACT_ATOMS: atom_id res chain seq x y z
N MET A 1 0.27 -18.83 -22.99
CA MET A 1 0.07 -17.38 -23.19
C MET A 1 -1.25 -17.09 -23.92
N ASP A 2 -1.54 -17.78 -25.02
CA ASP A 2 -2.76 -17.55 -25.83
C ASP A 2 -4.07 -17.72 -25.04
N LEU A 3 -4.12 -18.68 -24.10
CA LEU A 3 -5.29 -18.90 -23.24
C LEU A 3 -5.58 -17.68 -22.34
N ILE A 4 -4.56 -17.18 -21.63
CA ILE A 4 -4.70 -16.01 -20.74
C ILE A 4 -5.14 -14.78 -21.54
N ARG A 5 -4.57 -14.59 -22.73
CA ARG A 5 -4.91 -13.48 -23.60
C ARG A 5 -6.36 -13.53 -24.06
N ALA A 6 -6.81 -14.66 -24.59
CA ALA A 6 -8.19 -14.83 -25.06
C ALA A 6 -9.19 -14.61 -23.91
N HIS A 7 -8.88 -15.15 -22.73
CA HIS A 7 -9.69 -14.92 -21.54
C HIS A 7 -9.70 -13.46 -21.10
N TYR A 8 -8.55 -12.78 -21.14
CA TYR A 8 -8.45 -11.37 -20.76
C TYR A 8 -9.29 -10.45 -21.67
N GLU A 9 -9.24 -10.67 -22.99
CA GLU A 9 -10.05 -9.93 -23.96
C GLU A 9 -11.56 -10.18 -23.74
N GLY A 10 -11.95 -11.42 -23.40
CA GLY A 10 -13.32 -11.76 -23.01
C GLY A 10 -13.73 -11.10 -21.69
N TRP A 11 -12.85 -11.12 -20.70
CA TRP A 11 -13.07 -10.51 -19.39
C TRP A 11 -13.27 -9.00 -19.50
N LEU A 12 -12.42 -8.28 -20.26
CA LEU A 12 -12.60 -6.83 -20.49
C LEU A 12 -13.98 -6.50 -21.07
N LYS A 13 -14.46 -7.29 -22.04
CA LYS A 13 -15.80 -7.13 -22.64
C LYS A 13 -16.95 -7.43 -21.68
N SER A 14 -16.68 -8.18 -20.60
CA SER A 14 -17.67 -8.51 -19.58
C SER A 14 -17.82 -7.43 -18.50
N ILE A 15 -16.89 -6.47 -18.44
CA ILE A 15 -16.95 -5.34 -17.50
C ILE A 15 -17.89 -4.28 -18.03
N THR A 16 -18.67 -3.70 -17.13
CA THR A 16 -19.62 -2.63 -17.39
C THR A 16 -19.36 -1.44 -16.46
N GLY A 17 -19.94 -0.27 -16.76
CA GLY A 17 -19.83 0.89 -15.87
C GLY A 17 -20.48 0.71 -14.48
N ALA A 18 -21.27 -0.35 -14.28
CA ALA A 18 -21.86 -0.69 -12.98
C ALA A 18 -20.95 -1.60 -12.13
N ASP A 19 -19.87 -2.14 -12.71
CA ASP A 19 -18.96 -3.02 -11.99
C ASP A 19 -18.11 -2.26 -10.97
N THR A 20 -17.95 -2.89 -9.81
CA THR A 20 -17.04 -2.47 -8.76
C THR A 20 -15.71 -3.21 -8.90
N PRO A 21 -14.63 -2.79 -8.21
CA PRO A 21 -13.41 -3.58 -8.14
C PRO A 21 -13.63 -5.04 -7.71
N ASP A 22 -14.55 -5.28 -6.76
CA ASP A 22 -14.86 -6.63 -6.27
C ASP A 22 -15.55 -7.47 -7.36
N THR A 23 -16.56 -6.91 -8.05
CA THR A 23 -17.29 -7.67 -9.09
C THR A 23 -16.41 -7.93 -10.31
N ALA A 24 -15.56 -6.97 -10.70
CA ALA A 24 -14.59 -7.17 -11.78
C ALA A 24 -13.54 -8.24 -11.42
N TYR A 25 -13.07 -8.26 -10.16
CA TYR A 25 -12.17 -9.30 -9.66
C TYR A 25 -12.85 -10.68 -9.65
N GLN A 26 -14.09 -10.78 -9.17
CA GLN A 26 -14.84 -12.04 -9.13
C GLN A 26 -14.99 -12.65 -10.53
N LYS A 27 -15.36 -11.85 -11.54
CA LYS A 27 -15.40 -12.28 -12.95
C LYS A 27 -14.06 -12.81 -13.45
N ALA A 28 -12.95 -12.16 -13.07
CA ALA A 28 -11.60 -12.62 -13.43
C ALA A 28 -11.26 -13.95 -12.72
N GLU A 29 -11.60 -14.06 -11.44
CA GLU A 29 -11.30 -15.21 -10.60
C GLU A 29 -12.05 -16.47 -11.04
N GLU A 30 -13.33 -16.35 -11.42
CA GLU A 30 -14.11 -17.47 -11.93
C GLU A 30 -13.43 -18.12 -13.14
N GLY A 31 -13.00 -17.30 -14.11
CA GLY A 31 -12.27 -17.81 -15.27
C GLY A 31 -10.87 -18.31 -14.92
N ALA A 32 -10.16 -17.62 -14.02
CA ALA A 32 -8.84 -18.03 -13.54
C ALA A 32 -8.83 -19.44 -12.93
N ARG A 33 -9.91 -19.87 -12.28
CA ARG A 33 -10.04 -21.22 -11.68
C ARG A 33 -10.26 -22.33 -12.71
N LEU A 34 -10.76 -21.98 -13.89
CA LEU A 34 -11.10 -22.94 -14.95
C LEU A 34 -9.97 -23.09 -15.98
N MET A 35 -9.00 -22.18 -15.99
CA MET A 35 -7.86 -22.22 -16.92
C MET A 35 -6.71 -23.07 -16.37
N ASP A 36 -6.06 -23.84 -17.25
CA ASP A 36 -4.79 -24.50 -16.97
C ASP A 36 -3.65 -23.66 -17.56
N TYR A 37 -2.91 -22.97 -16.69
CA TYR A 37 -1.83 -22.05 -17.04
C TYR A 37 -0.76 -22.06 -15.95
N THR A 38 0.42 -21.60 -16.31
CA THR A 38 1.60 -21.57 -15.43
C THR A 38 1.99 -20.13 -15.07
N THR A 39 2.91 -19.99 -14.12
CA THR A 39 3.52 -18.67 -13.84
C THR A 39 4.34 -18.14 -15.02
N GLN A 40 4.87 -19.02 -15.87
CA GLN A 40 5.53 -18.63 -17.11
C GLN A 40 4.55 -17.99 -18.10
N ASP A 41 3.35 -18.55 -18.25
CA ASP A 41 2.29 -17.96 -19.08
C ASP A 41 1.88 -16.59 -18.58
N LEU A 42 1.72 -16.45 -17.25
CA LEU A 42 1.35 -15.20 -16.60
C LEU A 42 2.45 -14.14 -16.75
N SER A 43 3.72 -14.53 -16.61
CA SER A 43 4.87 -13.65 -16.82
C SER A 43 4.93 -13.15 -18.27
N LEU A 44 4.77 -14.05 -19.25
CA LEU A 44 4.70 -13.69 -20.67
C LEU A 44 3.53 -12.76 -20.98
N PHE A 45 2.35 -13.03 -20.40
CA PHE A 45 1.18 -12.18 -20.57
C PHE A 45 1.40 -10.77 -19.99
N SER A 46 1.96 -10.67 -18.78
CA SER A 46 2.25 -9.39 -18.11
C SER A 46 3.14 -8.46 -18.96
N LYS A 47 4.17 -9.03 -19.62
CA LYS A 47 5.04 -8.31 -20.56
C LYS A 47 4.29 -7.76 -21.79
N SER A 48 3.22 -8.45 -22.20
CA SER A 48 2.47 -8.10 -23.42
C SER A 48 1.37 -7.05 -23.19
N LEU A 49 1.17 -6.59 -21.95
CA LEU A 49 0.06 -5.71 -21.59
C LEU A 49 0.02 -4.37 -22.32
N LYS A 50 1.16 -3.89 -22.83
CA LYS A 50 1.21 -2.68 -23.67
C LYS A 50 0.28 -2.76 -24.89
N ALA A 51 0.06 -3.95 -25.44
CA ALA A 51 -0.85 -4.16 -26.57
C ALA A 51 -2.32 -3.82 -26.24
N PHE A 52 -2.68 -3.71 -24.96
CA PHE A 52 -4.05 -3.48 -24.49
C PHE A 52 -4.25 -2.10 -23.87
N GLU A 53 -3.26 -1.20 -23.89
CA GLU A 53 -3.31 0.07 -23.14
C GLU A 53 -4.48 1.00 -23.52
N ALA A 54 -4.98 0.86 -24.76
CA ALA A 54 -6.12 1.61 -25.29
C ALA A 54 -7.48 0.93 -25.04
N ALA A 55 -7.50 -0.26 -24.43
CA ALA A 55 -8.74 -0.99 -24.19
C ALA A 55 -9.60 -0.30 -23.13
N GLU A 56 -10.92 -0.34 -23.33
CA GLU A 56 -11.88 0.05 -22.31
C GLU A 56 -11.67 -0.81 -21.05
N PHE A 57 -11.80 -0.21 -19.87
CA PHE A 57 -11.55 -0.86 -18.57
C PHE A 57 -10.13 -1.39 -18.32
N PHE A 58 -9.13 -1.02 -19.13
CA PHE A 58 -7.72 -1.37 -18.87
C PHE A 58 -7.23 -0.93 -17.47
N SER A 59 -7.86 0.06 -16.84
CA SER A 59 -7.56 0.44 -15.44
C SER A 59 -7.79 -0.68 -14.41
N TYR A 60 -8.60 -1.70 -14.75
CA TYR A 60 -8.90 -2.85 -13.89
C TYR A 60 -7.87 -4.00 -14.04
N THR A 61 -6.91 -3.89 -14.96
CA THR A 61 -5.94 -4.97 -15.29
C THR A 61 -5.23 -5.54 -14.07
N GLY A 62 -4.87 -4.73 -13.07
CA GLY A 62 -4.19 -5.25 -11.88
C GLY A 62 -5.07 -6.18 -11.04
N LEU A 63 -6.40 -6.02 -11.06
CA LEU A 63 -7.33 -6.97 -10.44
C LEU A 63 -7.30 -8.31 -11.18
N TYR A 64 -7.29 -8.28 -12.52
CA TYR A 64 -7.18 -9.48 -13.34
C TYR A 64 -5.87 -10.24 -13.09
N LEU A 65 -4.74 -9.53 -13.10
CA LEU A 65 -3.44 -10.12 -12.77
C LEU A 65 -3.41 -10.71 -11.36
N SER A 66 -4.06 -10.06 -10.40
CA SER A 66 -4.17 -10.55 -9.02
C SER A 66 -5.03 -11.82 -8.95
N ALA A 67 -6.13 -11.88 -9.68
CA ALA A 67 -6.98 -13.07 -9.75
C ALA A 67 -6.23 -14.28 -10.33
N LEU A 68 -5.46 -14.08 -11.41
CA LEU A 68 -4.59 -15.13 -11.95
C LEU A 68 -3.50 -15.52 -10.95
N SER A 69 -2.80 -14.55 -10.36
CA SER A 69 -1.71 -14.82 -9.40
C SER A 69 -2.20 -15.62 -8.19
N ASN A 70 -3.42 -15.35 -7.71
CA ASN A 70 -4.01 -16.05 -6.56
C ASN A 70 -4.48 -17.47 -6.88
N ASN A 71 -4.72 -17.81 -8.16
CA ASN A 71 -5.33 -19.08 -8.58
C ASN A 71 -4.40 -19.98 -9.42
N VAL A 72 -3.28 -19.47 -9.92
CA VAL A 72 -2.22 -20.30 -10.52
C VAL A 72 -1.72 -21.33 -9.49
N ARG A 73 -1.26 -22.51 -9.91
CA ARG A 73 -0.91 -23.60 -8.99
C ARG A 73 0.30 -23.26 -8.14
N GLU A 74 1.32 -22.70 -8.75
CA GLU A 74 2.61 -22.35 -8.15
C GLU A 74 2.48 -21.20 -7.15
N ASP A 75 3.32 -21.20 -6.12
CA ASP A 75 3.25 -20.22 -5.03
C ASP A 75 4.12 -18.97 -5.24
N GLU A 76 5.07 -19.03 -6.17
CA GLU A 76 5.97 -17.92 -6.50
C GLU A 76 5.65 -17.39 -7.90
N ILE A 77 5.27 -16.12 -7.98
CA ILE A 77 4.83 -15.45 -9.20
C ILE A 77 5.67 -14.21 -9.42
N THR A 78 6.19 -14.05 -10.64
CA THR A 78 6.87 -12.81 -11.06
C THR A 78 6.10 -12.17 -12.19
N LEU A 79 5.64 -10.95 -11.97
CA LEU A 79 4.99 -10.11 -12.97
C LEU A 79 5.95 -8.99 -13.39
N GLN A 80 6.02 -8.77 -14.70
CA GLN A 80 6.71 -7.63 -15.26
C GLN A 80 5.69 -6.58 -15.65
N VAL A 81 5.78 -5.42 -15.03
CA VAL A 81 4.92 -4.29 -15.35
C VAL A 81 5.69 -3.41 -16.32
N PRO A 82 5.39 -3.47 -17.63
CA PRO A 82 6.11 -2.67 -18.60
C PRO A 82 5.92 -1.18 -18.33
N ASP A 83 6.84 -0.34 -18.83
CA ASP A 83 6.60 1.10 -18.92
C ASP A 83 5.54 1.36 -20.00
N ILE A 84 4.30 1.32 -19.54
CA ILE A 84 3.09 1.70 -20.25
C ILE A 84 2.70 3.08 -19.75
N GLY A 85 2.21 3.96 -20.62
CA GLY A 85 1.96 5.38 -20.30
C GLY A 85 0.97 5.67 -19.16
N ARG A 86 0.53 4.63 -18.43
CA ARG A 86 -0.24 4.64 -17.19
C ARG A 86 0.21 3.48 -16.29
N ARG A 87 0.20 3.69 -14.98
CA ARG A 87 0.53 2.63 -14.00
C ARG A 87 -0.67 1.72 -13.72
N LEU A 88 -0.42 0.43 -13.45
CA LEU A 88 -1.46 -0.56 -13.15
C LEU A 88 -1.93 -0.44 -11.70
N ASN A 89 -3.22 -0.17 -11.49
CA ASN A 89 -3.81 -0.10 -10.16
C ASN A 89 -4.17 -1.50 -9.64
N SER A 90 -4.26 -1.65 -8.31
CA SER A 90 -4.78 -2.85 -7.63
C SER A 90 -4.01 -4.15 -7.90
N VAL A 91 -2.73 -4.05 -8.29
CA VAL A 91 -1.85 -5.22 -8.40
C VAL A 91 -1.60 -5.80 -7.00
N GLY A 92 -1.72 -7.11 -6.85
CA GLY A 92 -1.61 -7.79 -5.55
C GLY A 92 -2.88 -7.72 -4.70
N TYR A 93 -4.03 -7.41 -5.30
CA TYR A 93 -5.31 -7.38 -4.61
C TYR A 93 -5.61 -8.73 -3.95
N ARG A 94 -5.88 -8.70 -2.64
CA ARG A 94 -6.12 -9.89 -1.79
C ARG A 94 -5.02 -10.95 -1.90
N ASN A 95 -3.78 -10.54 -2.19
CA ASN A 95 -2.69 -11.50 -2.35
C ASN A 95 -2.51 -12.37 -1.09
N ARG A 96 -2.20 -13.64 -1.34
CA ARG A 96 -1.92 -14.68 -0.34
C ARG A 96 -0.66 -15.48 -0.64
N LYS A 97 -0.02 -15.22 -1.78
CA LYS A 97 1.14 -15.96 -2.33
C LYS A 97 2.40 -15.10 -2.34
N ALA A 98 3.50 -15.64 -2.85
CA ALA A 98 4.72 -14.89 -3.08
C ALA A 98 4.66 -14.22 -4.46
N LEU A 99 4.53 -12.89 -4.48
CA LEU A 99 4.37 -12.09 -5.68
C LEU A 99 5.53 -11.09 -5.80
N VAL A 100 6.29 -11.18 -6.89
CA VAL A 100 7.34 -10.21 -7.24
C VAL A 100 6.86 -9.38 -8.42
N ILE A 101 6.91 -8.06 -8.27
CA ILE A 101 6.58 -7.09 -9.30
C ILE A 101 7.85 -6.36 -9.75
N GLU A 102 8.21 -6.58 -11.00
CA GLU A 102 9.30 -5.88 -11.67
C GLU A 102 8.76 -4.60 -12.32
N GLY A 103 9.04 -3.44 -11.72
CA GLY A 103 8.59 -2.13 -12.19
C GLY A 103 7.79 -1.31 -11.17
N ASP A 104 7.28 -0.17 -11.65
CA ASP A 104 6.40 0.73 -10.91
C ASP A 104 4.93 0.28 -11.02
N ILE A 105 4.15 0.43 -9.96
CA ILE A 105 2.70 0.19 -9.97
C ILE A 105 1.90 1.41 -9.51
N GLY A 106 0.61 1.37 -9.84
CA GLY A 106 -0.35 2.43 -9.59
C GLY A 106 -0.88 2.41 -8.16
N ASN A 107 -2.10 2.90 -8.00
CA ASN A 107 -2.76 2.98 -6.71
C ASN A 107 -3.18 1.59 -6.23
N LEU A 108 -3.43 1.44 -4.92
CA LEU A 108 -4.02 0.24 -4.33
C LEU A 108 -3.16 -1.04 -4.49
N GLY A 109 -1.84 -0.89 -4.61
CA GLY A 109 -0.93 -2.04 -4.60
C GLY A 109 -1.05 -2.83 -3.29
N GLY A 110 -1.31 -4.13 -3.36
CA GLY A 110 -1.53 -4.96 -2.16
C GLY A 110 -2.83 -4.64 -1.41
N TYR A 111 -3.83 -4.05 -2.06
CA TYR A 111 -5.12 -3.73 -1.43
C TYR A 111 -5.79 -5.00 -0.87
N GLU A 112 -6.23 -4.94 0.39
CA GLU A 112 -6.81 -6.06 1.13
C GLU A 112 -5.94 -7.33 1.18
N MET A 113 -4.61 -7.21 1.10
CA MET A 113 -3.70 -8.36 1.31
C MET A 113 -4.04 -9.09 2.61
N VAL A 114 -4.17 -10.41 2.52
CA VAL A 114 -4.55 -11.27 3.66
C VAL A 114 -3.38 -12.13 4.14
N GLY A 115 -2.33 -12.27 3.33
CA GLY A 115 -1.17 -13.09 3.63
C GLY A 115 -0.12 -13.02 2.52
N GLY A 116 0.80 -13.99 2.52
CA GLY A 116 1.87 -14.08 1.52
C GLY A 116 2.86 -12.92 1.61
N ARG A 117 3.67 -12.78 0.55
CA ARG A 117 4.67 -11.72 0.40
C ARG A 117 4.50 -11.03 -0.95
N MET A 118 4.53 -9.71 -0.97
CA MET A 118 4.53 -8.92 -2.20
C MET A 118 5.76 -8.03 -2.21
N LEU A 119 6.62 -8.18 -3.21
CA LEU A 119 7.79 -7.33 -3.43
C LEU A 119 7.58 -6.48 -4.68
N VAL A 120 7.58 -5.17 -4.54
CA VAL A 120 7.63 -4.20 -5.64
C VAL A 120 9.04 -3.66 -5.75
N THR A 121 9.69 -3.92 -6.90
CA THR A 121 11.06 -3.46 -7.15
C THR A 121 11.17 -1.97 -7.47
N GLY A 122 10.09 -1.35 -7.95
CA GLY A 122 9.98 0.08 -8.21
C GLY A 122 9.17 0.84 -7.15
N ASN A 123 8.51 1.90 -7.61
CA ASN A 123 7.64 2.76 -6.83
C ASN A 123 6.20 2.27 -6.83
N VAL A 124 5.46 2.63 -5.79
CA VAL A 124 3.99 2.48 -5.74
C VAL A 124 3.37 3.86 -5.66
N ALA A 125 2.21 4.05 -6.31
CA ALA A 125 1.43 5.27 -6.11
C ALA A 125 0.70 5.22 -4.75
N SER A 126 -0.54 5.68 -4.66
CA SER A 126 -1.24 5.88 -3.39
C SER A 126 -1.95 4.61 -2.89
N SER A 127 -2.26 4.59 -1.59
CA SER A 127 -3.12 3.60 -0.95
C SER A 127 -2.61 2.16 -1.01
N ALA A 128 -1.29 1.97 -1.09
CA ALA A 128 -0.71 0.64 -1.00
C ALA A 128 -1.00 0.01 0.38
N GLY A 129 -1.32 -1.28 0.42
CA GLY A 129 -1.66 -1.98 1.65
C GLY A 129 -2.92 -1.45 2.38
N LYS A 130 -3.77 -0.67 1.70
CA LYS A 130 -5.06 -0.25 2.27
C LYS A 130 -5.86 -1.48 2.70
N HIS A 131 -6.39 -1.47 3.92
CA HIS A 131 -7.11 -2.58 4.54
C HIS A 131 -6.35 -3.93 4.53
N MET A 132 -5.02 -3.92 4.47
CA MET A 132 -4.19 -5.11 4.65
C MET A 132 -4.43 -5.73 6.03
N ARG A 133 -4.62 -7.05 6.05
CA ARG A 133 -4.98 -7.85 7.23
C ARG A 133 -3.88 -8.84 7.64
N GLY A 134 -2.93 -9.09 6.75
CA GLY A 134 -1.81 -10.02 6.98
C GLY A 134 -0.85 -10.06 5.79
N GLY A 135 0.30 -10.72 5.99
CA GLY A 135 1.36 -10.84 5.00
C GLY A 135 2.40 -9.70 5.07
N GLU A 136 3.26 -9.65 4.05
CA GLU A 136 4.35 -8.68 3.94
C GLU A 136 4.30 -7.96 2.59
N LEU A 137 4.34 -6.63 2.61
CA LEU A 137 4.46 -5.79 1.41
C LEU A 137 5.77 -5.00 1.48
N MET A 138 6.70 -5.29 0.59
CA MET A 138 7.97 -4.59 0.46
C MET A 138 8.00 -3.73 -0.79
N ILE A 139 8.29 -2.45 -0.64
CA ILE A 139 8.42 -1.47 -1.72
C ILE A 139 9.87 -0.96 -1.73
N ARG A 140 10.63 -1.27 -2.77
CA ARG A 140 12.04 -0.85 -2.89
C ARG A 140 12.19 0.62 -3.30
N GLY A 141 11.17 1.22 -3.91
CA GLY A 141 11.13 2.63 -4.26
C GLY A 141 10.43 3.50 -3.23
N ASN A 142 9.83 4.58 -3.73
CA ASN A 142 8.94 5.46 -2.96
C ASN A 142 7.50 4.95 -3.01
N ALA A 143 6.70 5.38 -2.04
CA ALA A 143 5.26 5.17 -1.99
C ALA A 143 4.53 6.52 -2.00
N GLY A 144 3.29 6.54 -2.49
CA GLY A 144 2.45 7.74 -2.53
C GLY A 144 1.81 8.08 -1.18
N TYR A 145 0.57 8.54 -1.23
CA TYR A 145 -0.21 8.96 -0.07
C TYR A 145 -1.09 7.81 0.45
N TRP A 146 -1.64 7.91 1.66
CA TRP A 146 -2.60 6.93 2.23
C TRP A 146 -2.09 5.48 2.36
N ILE A 147 -0.77 5.28 2.45
CA ILE A 147 -0.22 3.93 2.59
C ILE A 147 -0.66 3.32 3.92
N GLY A 148 -1.15 2.08 3.89
CA GLY A 148 -1.63 1.38 5.08
C GLY A 148 -2.91 1.97 5.68
N GLU A 149 -3.70 2.72 4.92
CA GLU A 149 -5.00 3.24 5.37
C GLU A 149 -5.90 2.09 5.87
N GLY A 150 -6.37 2.20 7.11
CA GLY A 150 -7.23 1.21 7.75
C GLY A 150 -6.62 -0.19 7.83
N MET A 151 -5.28 -0.29 7.89
CA MET A 151 -4.56 -1.55 8.04
C MET A 151 -4.87 -2.20 9.40
N THR A 152 -5.10 -3.51 9.40
CA THR A 152 -5.48 -4.31 10.59
C THR A 152 -4.53 -5.47 10.86
N GLY A 153 -3.47 -5.62 10.07
CA GLY A 153 -2.42 -6.62 10.29
C GLY A 153 -1.44 -6.70 9.12
N GLY A 154 -0.37 -7.47 9.31
CA GLY A 154 0.74 -7.59 8.35
C GLY A 154 1.82 -6.53 8.54
N THR A 155 2.77 -6.49 7.61
CA THR A 155 3.90 -5.55 7.61
C THR A 155 4.05 -4.88 6.25
N ILE A 156 4.22 -3.55 6.24
CA ILE A 156 4.58 -2.77 5.06
C ILE A 156 5.98 -2.19 5.28
N THR A 157 6.91 -2.40 4.35
CA THR A 157 8.26 -1.80 4.38
C THR A 157 8.51 -0.99 3.11
N ILE A 158 8.88 0.29 3.27
CA ILE A 158 9.19 1.22 2.18
C ILE A 158 10.66 1.66 2.32
N ALA A 159 11.48 1.36 1.32
CA ALA A 159 12.88 1.75 1.32
C ALA A 159 13.09 3.25 1.03
N GLY A 160 12.19 3.87 0.25
CA GLY A 160 12.21 5.30 -0.05
C GLY A 160 11.39 6.15 0.91
N ASN A 161 10.80 7.22 0.36
CA ASN A 161 9.90 8.14 1.05
C ASN A 161 8.43 7.75 0.85
N THR A 162 7.56 8.29 1.68
CA THR A 162 6.11 8.23 1.52
C THR A 162 5.48 9.62 1.63
N GLY A 163 4.30 9.79 1.04
CA GLY A 163 3.51 11.01 1.16
C GLY A 163 2.71 11.10 2.45
N ASP A 164 1.74 12.01 2.44
CA ASP A 164 0.78 12.28 3.51
C ASP A 164 -0.10 11.07 3.86
N LEU A 165 -0.64 11.10 5.09
CA LEU A 165 -1.68 10.19 5.60
C LEU A 165 -1.23 8.72 5.67
N LEU A 166 0.07 8.48 5.85
CA LEU A 166 0.62 7.17 6.19
C LEU A 166 -0.08 6.60 7.44
N GLY A 167 -0.62 5.40 7.35
CA GLY A 167 -1.28 4.72 8.47
C GLY A 167 -2.56 5.40 8.97
N LEU A 168 -3.26 6.15 8.10
CA LEU A 168 -4.56 6.75 8.43
C LEU A 168 -5.52 5.66 8.96
N GLU A 169 -6.07 5.87 10.16
CA GLU A 169 -6.97 4.93 10.84
C GLU A 169 -6.42 3.50 11.02
N MET A 170 -5.08 3.33 11.00
CA MET A 170 -4.45 2.03 11.25
C MET A 170 -4.85 1.47 12.62
N VAL A 171 -5.23 0.19 12.64
CA VAL A 171 -5.72 -0.51 13.84
C VAL A 171 -4.67 -1.47 14.39
N ASN A 172 -3.93 -2.15 13.52
CA ASN A 172 -2.94 -3.17 13.85
C ASN A 172 -1.96 -3.35 12.68
N GLY A 173 -0.86 -4.05 12.92
CA GLY A 173 0.21 -4.28 11.94
C GLY A 173 1.41 -3.35 12.16
N GLU A 174 2.34 -3.38 11.22
CA GLU A 174 3.58 -2.60 11.26
C GLU A 174 3.84 -1.90 9.92
N ILE A 175 4.22 -0.62 9.97
CA ILE A 175 4.68 0.13 8.80
C ILE A 175 6.08 0.69 9.08
N ILE A 176 7.04 0.35 8.23
CA ILE A 176 8.44 0.82 8.31
C ILE A 176 8.76 1.63 7.06
N VAL A 177 9.15 2.89 7.24
CA VAL A 177 9.61 3.78 6.17
C VAL A 177 11.06 4.15 6.45
N HIS A 178 11.97 3.83 5.54
CA HIS A 178 13.39 4.15 5.71
C HIS A 178 13.71 5.63 5.42
N GLY A 179 12.96 6.26 4.51
CA GLY A 179 13.07 7.69 4.20
C GLY A 179 12.16 8.58 5.05
N ASN A 180 11.69 9.67 4.44
CA ASN A 180 10.79 10.66 5.03
C ASN A 180 9.31 10.30 4.80
N ALA A 181 8.44 10.86 5.62
CA ALA A 181 6.99 10.79 5.44
C ALA A 181 6.35 12.19 5.42
N GLY A 182 5.19 12.31 4.77
CA GLY A 182 4.47 13.58 4.64
C GLY A 182 3.72 14.00 5.90
N ASN A 183 2.63 14.74 5.70
CA ASN A 183 1.76 15.23 6.77
C ASN A 183 0.86 14.11 7.32
N TYR A 184 0.34 14.32 8.53
CA TYR A 184 -0.73 13.48 9.10
C TYR A 184 -0.37 11.99 9.24
N VAL A 185 0.90 11.67 9.46
CA VAL A 185 1.35 10.31 9.77
C VAL A 185 0.60 9.79 11.00
N GLY A 186 -0.04 8.64 10.90
CA GLY A 186 -0.80 8.00 11.98
C GLY A 186 -2.05 8.78 12.41
N ARG A 187 -2.62 9.61 11.54
CA ARG A 187 -3.87 10.32 11.85
C ARG A 187 -4.98 9.32 12.21
N SER A 188 -5.64 9.55 13.34
CA SER A 188 -6.71 8.68 13.86
C SER A 188 -6.29 7.21 14.06
N MET A 189 -4.99 6.94 14.20
CA MET A 189 -4.46 5.60 14.45
C MET A 189 -4.98 5.05 15.80
N LYS A 190 -5.41 3.79 15.80
CA LYS A 190 -6.06 3.11 16.93
C LYS A 190 -5.15 2.03 17.55
N GLY A 191 -4.15 1.56 16.80
CA GLY A 191 -3.17 0.55 17.22
C GLY A 191 -2.16 0.22 16.13
N GLY A 192 -1.24 -0.70 16.40
CA GLY A 192 -0.11 -1.03 15.52
C GLY A 192 1.14 -0.17 15.75
N THR A 193 2.14 -0.30 14.88
CA THR A 193 3.40 0.43 14.94
C THR A 193 3.74 1.11 13.61
N ILE A 194 4.22 2.36 13.67
CA ILE A 194 4.78 3.07 12.52
C ILE A 194 6.20 3.54 12.88
N THR A 195 7.19 3.16 12.08
CA THR A 195 8.58 3.62 12.24
C THR A 195 9.04 4.41 11.02
N ILE A 196 9.49 5.65 11.24
CA ILE A 196 10.05 6.54 10.21
C ILE A 196 11.55 6.73 10.44
N GLY A 197 12.35 6.40 9.43
CA GLY A 197 13.80 6.54 9.44
C GLY A 197 14.28 7.98 9.25
N GLY A 198 13.54 8.79 8.50
CA GLY A 198 13.82 10.21 8.24
C GLY A 198 12.92 11.15 9.03
N ASN A 199 12.58 12.27 8.40
CA ASN A 199 11.74 13.34 8.93
C ASN A 199 10.26 13.12 8.59
N VAL A 200 9.40 13.77 9.37
CA VAL A 200 7.99 13.92 9.07
C VAL A 200 7.61 15.39 8.97
N GLU A 201 6.56 15.67 8.20
CA GLU A 201 6.03 17.02 8.05
C GLU A 201 5.16 17.42 9.26
N HIS A 202 3.96 17.96 9.02
CA HIS A 202 3.08 18.48 10.08
C HIS A 202 2.10 17.42 10.59
N TRP A 203 1.52 17.66 11.77
CA TRP A 203 0.36 16.91 12.29
C TRP A 203 0.63 15.42 12.54
N LEU A 204 1.86 15.07 12.93
CA LEU A 204 2.23 13.72 13.35
C LEU A 204 1.30 13.24 14.47
N GLY A 205 0.61 12.12 14.27
CA GLY A 205 -0.27 11.51 15.26
C GLY A 205 -1.54 12.32 15.57
N GLN A 206 -2.02 13.15 14.63
CA GLN A 206 -3.25 13.92 14.86
C GLN A 206 -4.42 12.98 15.22
N SER A 207 -5.11 13.26 16.32
CA SER A 207 -6.25 12.46 16.79
C SER A 207 -5.92 10.98 17.00
N MET A 208 -4.65 10.63 17.24
CA MET A 208 -4.23 9.27 17.55
C MET A 208 -4.90 8.81 18.86
N ARG A 209 -5.45 7.59 18.86
CA ARG A 209 -6.20 6.97 19.97
C ARG A 209 -5.47 5.77 20.58
N GLY A 210 -4.48 5.22 19.88
CA GLY A 210 -3.69 4.09 20.32
C GLY A 210 -2.59 3.72 19.32
N GLY A 211 -1.70 2.80 19.71
CA GLY A 211 -0.54 2.39 18.93
C GLY A 211 0.73 3.13 19.29
N GLU A 212 1.78 2.91 18.49
CA GLU A 212 3.07 3.57 18.64
C GLU A 212 3.58 4.16 17.31
N ILE A 213 4.08 5.39 17.35
CA ILE A 213 4.79 6.00 16.24
C ILE A 213 6.21 6.39 16.69
N VAL A 214 7.23 5.91 15.98
CA VAL A 214 8.64 6.26 16.21
C VAL A 214 9.17 7.03 15.01
N VAL A 215 9.70 8.24 15.24
CA VAL A 215 10.34 9.07 14.21
C VAL A 215 11.79 9.31 14.60
N LYS A 216 12.72 8.83 13.75
CA LYS A 216 14.16 8.97 14.00
C LYS A 216 14.70 10.36 13.66
N GLY A 217 14.08 11.06 12.72
CA GLY A 217 14.41 12.44 12.35
C GLY A 217 13.58 13.47 13.10
N ASN A 218 13.34 14.60 12.44
CA ASN A 218 12.59 15.74 12.95
C ASN A 218 11.11 15.66 12.56
N ALA A 219 10.27 16.34 13.33
CA ALA A 219 8.88 16.63 12.97
C ALA A 219 8.68 18.13 12.86
N LYS A 220 7.79 18.59 11.97
CA LYS A 220 7.40 20.00 11.93
C LYS A 220 6.39 20.31 13.03
N ASN A 221 5.37 21.10 12.74
CA ASN A 221 4.44 21.61 13.75
C ASN A 221 3.35 20.58 14.10
N ALA A 222 2.73 20.77 15.27
CA ALA A 222 1.52 20.10 15.73
C ALA A 222 1.65 18.59 15.94
N VAL A 223 2.80 18.14 16.45
CA VAL A 223 2.99 16.75 16.91
C VAL A 223 1.98 16.43 18.01
N GLY A 224 1.23 15.34 17.84
CA GLY A 224 0.23 14.84 18.79
C GLY A 224 -0.98 15.76 18.99
N ASN A 225 -1.30 16.58 18.00
CA ASN A 225 -2.50 17.43 18.09
C ASN A 225 -3.76 16.58 18.26
N LEU A 226 -4.64 16.97 19.19
CA LEU A 226 -5.88 16.26 19.49
C LEU A 226 -5.69 14.78 19.87
N MET A 227 -4.48 14.36 20.30
CA MET A 227 -4.20 12.97 20.65
C MET A 227 -5.03 12.54 21.87
N GLU A 228 -5.72 11.40 21.74
CA GLU A 228 -6.62 10.78 22.73
C GLU A 228 -6.01 9.50 23.33
N GLY A 229 -4.86 9.04 22.85
CA GLY A 229 -4.16 7.87 23.37
C GLY A 229 -3.00 7.40 22.47
N GLY A 230 -2.24 6.41 22.92
CA GLY A 230 -1.07 5.88 22.21
C GLY A 230 0.26 6.52 22.65
N ARG A 231 1.33 6.21 21.91
CA ARG A 231 2.69 6.70 22.19
C ARG A 231 3.37 7.24 20.93
N ILE A 232 3.93 8.43 21.01
CA ILE A 232 4.79 9.01 19.97
C ILE A 232 6.20 9.16 20.55
N ILE A 233 7.22 8.67 19.85
CA ILE A 233 8.64 8.81 20.20
C ILE A 233 9.35 9.55 19.06
N LEU A 234 9.80 10.76 19.34
CA LEU A 234 10.51 11.63 18.40
C LEU A 234 11.97 11.80 18.82
N LEU A 235 12.91 11.31 18.01
CA LEU A 235 14.33 11.36 18.35
C LEU A 235 15.01 12.68 17.93
N GLY A 236 14.42 13.41 16.99
CA GLY A 236 14.88 14.73 16.55
C GLY A 236 14.13 15.89 17.22
N ASP A 237 14.12 17.03 16.53
CA ASP A 237 13.47 18.26 16.96
C ASP A 237 12.01 18.32 16.51
N ALA A 238 11.21 19.12 17.22
CA ALA A 238 9.83 19.43 16.88
C ALA A 238 9.62 20.93 16.64
N GLY A 239 8.67 21.23 15.76
CA GLY A 239 8.16 22.58 15.56
C GLY A 239 7.22 23.03 16.68
N GLU A 240 6.39 24.02 16.35
CA GLU A 240 5.44 24.65 17.27
C GLU A 240 4.20 23.76 17.51
N LEU A 241 3.36 24.11 18.49
CA LEU A 241 2.10 23.42 18.81
C LEU A 241 2.27 21.95 19.25
N PHE A 242 3.42 21.61 19.82
CA PHE A 242 3.70 20.28 20.34
C PHE A 242 2.71 19.89 21.45
N GLY A 243 1.96 18.81 21.25
CA GLY A 243 0.92 18.34 22.16
C GLY A 243 -0.30 19.27 22.26
N TRP A 244 -0.51 20.16 21.30
CA TRP A 244 -1.63 21.11 21.36
C TRP A 244 -2.99 20.39 21.33
N GLU A 245 -3.81 20.62 22.35
CA GLU A 245 -5.11 19.98 22.58
C GLU A 245 -5.06 18.44 22.78
N MET A 246 -3.91 17.89 23.14
CA MET A 246 -3.78 16.50 23.57
C MET A 246 -4.62 16.24 24.83
N GLN A 247 -5.44 15.19 24.80
CA GLN A 247 -6.32 14.77 25.90
C GLN A 247 -5.74 13.59 26.69
N ALA A 248 -5.03 12.67 26.03
CA ALA A 248 -4.38 11.51 26.65
C ALA A 248 -3.29 10.91 25.75
N GLY A 249 -2.50 9.97 26.28
CA GLY A 249 -1.36 9.33 25.61
C GLY A 249 -0.01 9.86 26.08
N GLU A 250 1.06 9.51 25.35
CA GLU A 250 2.42 9.94 25.66
C GLU A 250 3.16 10.45 24.42
N ILE A 251 3.86 11.57 24.55
CA ILE A 251 4.78 12.06 23.52
C ILE A 251 6.15 12.26 24.15
N TRP A 252 7.13 11.47 23.71
CA TRP A 252 8.52 11.52 24.15
C TRP A 252 9.35 12.21 23.08
N ILE A 253 10.12 13.23 23.44
CA ILE A 253 11.04 13.90 22.53
C ILE A 253 12.46 13.92 23.10
N LYS A 254 13.45 13.61 22.26
CA LYS A 254 14.87 13.73 22.62
C LYS A 254 15.46 15.10 22.24
N GLY A 255 15.07 15.65 21.10
CA GLY A 255 15.52 16.96 20.63
C GLY A 255 14.81 18.13 21.31
N SER A 256 14.88 19.29 20.67
CA SER A 256 14.27 20.53 21.16
C SER A 256 12.88 20.75 20.57
N ILE A 257 12.03 21.45 21.33
CA ILE A 257 10.74 21.95 20.85
C ILE A 257 10.90 23.45 20.56
N ARG A 258 10.56 23.89 19.35
CA ARG A 258 10.52 25.32 19.02
C ARG A 258 9.39 25.99 19.81
N ARG A 259 9.73 27.03 20.58
CA ARG A 259 8.76 27.83 21.36
C ARG A 259 8.37 29.09 20.58
N VAL A 260 7.12 29.50 20.80
CA VAL A 260 6.55 30.78 20.38
C VAL A 260 7.02 31.87 21.34
#